data_AF-A0A9R1WWK0-F1
#
_entry.id   AF-A0A9R1WWK0-F1
#
_cell.length_a   1.000
_cell.length_b   1.000
_cell.length_c   1.000
_cell.angle_alpha   90.00
_cell.angle_beta   90.00
_cell.angle_gamma   90.00
#
_symmetry.space_group_name_H-M   'P 1'
#
loop_
_entity.id
_entity.type
_entity.pdbx_description
1 polymer ?
#
loop_
_entity_poly.entity_id
_entity_poly.type
_entity_poly.pdbx_seq_one_letter_code
_entity_poly.pdbx_strand_id
1 'polypeptide(L)'
;MNEIKSLESMAYDYLIDEDPRCWLKAFFREGMDYDAVENGVSESFNFAVLDAIRKPLITMLEDIICWAMQRLWMQKQNGLSWDLDICPSIRREIEDLKELQRLVTLSLVIHWFIMVTDYLLVY
;
A
#
# COMPACT_ATOMS: atom_id res chain seq x y z
N MET A 1 -20.43 -20.07 -5.07
CA MET A 1 -21.75 -19.46 -5.34
C MET A 1 -22.74 -19.63 -4.20
N ASN A 2 -22.94 -20.85 -3.66
CA ASN A 2 -23.84 -21.06 -2.51
C ASN A 2 -23.37 -20.35 -1.22
N GLU A 3 -22.06 -20.21 -1.02
CA GLU A 3 -21.47 -19.47 0.10
C GLU A 3 -21.79 -17.97 0.04
N ILE A 4 -21.72 -17.35 -1.15
CA ILE A 4 -22.07 -15.93 -1.36
C ILE A 4 -23.55 -15.71 -1.03
N LYS A 5 -24.43 -16.61 -1.49
CA LYS A 5 -25.87 -16.58 -1.19
C LYS A 5 -26.15 -16.66 0.32
N SER A 6 -25.32 -17.37 1.08
CA SER A 6 -25.47 -17.49 2.53
C SER A 6 -25.00 -16.25 3.31
N LEU A 7 -24.08 -15.47 2.72
CA LEU A 7 -23.57 -14.22 3.31
C LEU A 7 -24.49 -13.04 2.99
N GLU A 8 -24.88 -12.89 1.72
CA GLU A 8 -25.65 -11.73 1.25
C GLU A 8 -26.45 -12.14 0.00
N SER A 9 -27.79 -12.23 0.14
CA SER A 9 -28.67 -12.72 -0.92
C SER A 9 -28.89 -11.71 -2.04
N MET A 10 -28.85 -10.40 -1.76
CA MET A 10 -29.12 -9.36 -2.77
C MET A 10 -27.92 -9.20 -3.71
N ALA A 11 -26.70 -9.27 -3.18
CA ALA A 11 -25.46 -9.30 -3.93
C ALA A 11 -25.35 -10.57 -4.77
N TYR A 12 -25.83 -11.70 -4.26
CA TYR A 12 -25.92 -12.93 -5.03
C TYR A 12 -26.86 -12.76 -6.24
N ASP A 13 -28.06 -12.24 -6.03
CA ASP A 13 -29.04 -12.06 -7.10
C ASP A 13 -28.52 -11.06 -8.16
N TYR A 14 -27.87 -9.99 -7.73
CA TYR A 14 -27.20 -9.02 -8.62
C TYR A 14 -26.08 -9.67 -9.46
N LEU A 15 -25.21 -10.48 -8.83
CA LEU A 15 -24.10 -11.15 -9.53
C LEU A 15 -24.56 -12.20 -10.54
N ILE A 16 -25.70 -12.86 -10.29
CA ILE A 16 -26.26 -13.85 -11.20
C ILE A 16 -26.93 -13.19 -12.42
N ASP A 17 -27.45 -11.97 -12.27
CA ASP A 17 -28.04 -11.19 -13.37
C ASP A 17 -26.97 -10.58 -14.29
N GLU A 18 -25.79 -10.26 -13.75
CA GLU A 18 -24.63 -9.76 -14.50
C GLU A 18 -23.86 -10.84 -15.25
N ASP A 19 -23.29 -10.48 -16.43
CA ASP A 19 -22.52 -11.42 -17.25
C ASP A 19 -21.30 -11.96 -16.46
N PRO A 20 -21.21 -13.29 -16.23
CA PRO A 20 -20.09 -13.90 -15.51
C PRO A 20 -18.72 -13.55 -16.05
N ARG A 21 -18.61 -13.22 -17.35
CA ARG A 21 -17.36 -12.80 -17.98
C ARG A 21 -16.82 -11.46 -17.46
N CYS A 22 -17.68 -10.64 -16.86
CA CYS A 22 -17.31 -9.35 -16.31
C CYS A 22 -16.76 -9.43 -14.88
N TRP A 23 -17.10 -10.48 -14.12
CA TRP A 23 -16.79 -10.55 -12.68
C TRP A 23 -16.15 -11.85 -12.21
N LEU A 24 -16.21 -12.93 -12.99
CA LEU A 24 -15.62 -14.21 -12.61
C LEU A 24 -14.16 -14.30 -13.10
N LYS A 25 -13.25 -14.50 -12.15
CA LYS A 25 -11.80 -14.62 -12.40
C LYS A 25 -11.43 -15.65 -13.47
N ALA A 26 -12.20 -16.74 -13.60
CA ALA A 26 -11.97 -17.81 -14.57
C ALA A 26 -12.14 -17.38 -16.04
N PHE A 27 -12.78 -16.24 -16.32
CA PHE A 27 -12.94 -15.72 -17.69
C PHE A 27 -11.94 -14.62 -18.04
N PHE A 28 -11.10 -14.18 -17.09
CA PHE A 28 -10.05 -13.22 -17.39
C PHE A 28 -8.91 -13.89 -18.16
N ARG A 29 -8.36 -13.16 -19.14
CA ARG A 29 -7.19 -13.62 -19.89
C ARG A 29 -5.96 -13.55 -18.98
N GLU A 30 -5.10 -14.56 -19.04
CA GLU A 30 -3.77 -14.51 -18.43
C GLU A 30 -3.05 -13.23 -18.89
N GLY A 31 -2.56 -12.43 -17.92
CA GLY A 31 -1.91 -11.14 -18.15
C GLY A 31 -2.83 -9.90 -18.12
N MET A 32 -4.15 -10.09 -17.98
CA MET A 32 -5.12 -9.01 -17.71
C MET A 32 -5.52 -9.01 -16.22
N ASP A 33 -4.52 -9.06 -15.33
CA ASP A 33 -4.77 -8.87 -13.90
C ASP A 33 -5.18 -7.42 -13.67
N TYR A 34 -6.37 -7.24 -13.10
CA TYR A 34 -6.85 -5.95 -12.61
C TYR A 34 -6.23 -5.64 -11.25
N ASP A 35 -6.09 -4.37 -10.91
CA ASP A 35 -5.71 -3.96 -9.56
C ASP A 35 -6.72 -4.48 -8.55
N ALA A 36 -6.30 -5.45 -7.74
CA ALA A 36 -6.97 -5.74 -6.51
C ALA A 36 -6.75 -4.53 -5.58
N VAL A 37 -7.77 -3.67 -5.48
CA VAL A 37 -7.76 -2.56 -4.52
C VAL A 37 -7.92 -3.14 -3.12
N GLU A 38 -6.81 -3.63 -2.57
CA GLU A 38 -6.76 -4.16 -1.22
C GLU A 38 -6.59 -2.99 -0.24
N ASN A 39 -7.50 -2.91 0.74
CA ASN A 39 -7.47 -1.90 1.80
C ASN A 39 -6.30 -2.08 2.80
N GLY A 40 -5.42 -3.05 2.57
CA GLY A 40 -4.33 -3.40 3.48
C GLY A 40 -3.36 -2.24 3.78
N VAL A 41 -3.19 -1.30 2.87
CA VAL A 41 -2.37 -0.10 3.12
C VAL A 41 -3.05 0.82 4.14
N SER A 42 -4.33 1.14 3.94
CA SER A 42 -5.09 2.00 4.84
C SER A 42 -5.30 1.36 6.20
N GLU A 43 -5.56 0.05 6.25
CA GLU A 43 -5.70 -0.71 7.50
C GLU A 43 -4.41 -0.71 8.32
N SER A 44 -3.28 -1.00 7.66
CA SER A 44 -1.97 -0.96 8.33
C SER A 44 -1.57 0.44 8.78
N PHE A 45 -1.92 1.48 8.02
CA PHE A 45 -1.70 2.88 8.42
C PHE A 45 -2.56 3.25 9.63
N ASN A 46 -3.85 2.92 9.62
CA ASN A 46 -4.75 3.17 10.73
C ASN A 46 -4.26 2.51 12.01
N PHE A 47 -3.75 1.28 11.92
CA PHE A 47 -3.14 0.60 13.05
C PHE A 47 -1.94 1.35 13.62
N ALA A 48 -1.02 1.80 12.75
CA ALA A 48 0.16 2.56 13.18
C ALA A 48 -0.20 3.90 13.84
N VAL A 49 -1.19 4.61 13.29
CA VAL A 49 -1.67 5.89 13.84
C VAL A 49 -2.34 5.69 15.20
N LEU A 50 -3.18 4.66 15.34
CA LEU A 50 -3.86 4.37 16.59
C LEU A 50 -2.88 4.08 17.75
N ASP A 51 -1.77 3.41 17.48
CA ASP A 51 -0.71 3.21 18.49
C ASP A 51 0.02 4.52 18.83
N ALA A 52 0.36 5.30 17.80
CA ALA A 52 1.16 6.51 17.95
C ALA A 52 0.41 7.65 18.68
N ILE A 53 -0.91 7.79 18.50
CA ILE A 53 -1.72 8.88 19.08
C ILE A 53 -1.68 8.92 20.61
N ARG A 54 -1.34 7.79 21.27
CA ARG A 54 -1.24 7.70 22.73
C ARG A 54 0.04 8.34 23.29
N LYS A 55 0.92 8.85 22.42
CA LYS A 55 2.23 9.40 22.74
C LYS A 55 2.24 10.93 22.54
N PRO A 56 3.21 11.66 23.14
CA PRO A 56 3.36 13.09 22.89
C PRO A 56 3.51 13.40 21.39
N LEU A 57 3.08 14.59 20.96
CA LEU A 57 3.01 14.98 19.54
C LEU A 57 4.30 14.71 18.76
N ILE A 58 5.46 15.05 19.33
CA ILE A 58 6.77 14.84 18.70
C ILE A 58 7.01 13.34 18.49
N THR A 59 6.86 12.53 19.55
CA THR A 59 7.04 11.07 19.51
C THR A 59 6.03 10.40 18.57
N MET A 60 4.78 10.88 18.53
CA MET A 60 3.76 10.37 17.61
C MET A 60 4.19 10.59 16.15
N LEU A 61 4.70 11.78 15.82
CA LEU A 61 5.17 12.09 14.47
C LEU A 61 6.41 11.26 14.09
N GLU A 62 7.37 11.12 15.01
CA GLU A 62 8.55 10.29 14.83
C GLU A 62 8.18 8.82 14.55
N ASP A 63 7.23 8.26 15.30
CA ASP A 63 6.76 6.89 15.13
C ASP A 63 6.06 6.68 13.78
N ILE A 64 5.19 7.62 13.37
CA ILE A 64 4.51 7.55 12.06
C ILE A 64 5.53 7.63 10.92
N ILE A 65 6.53 8.52 11.04
CA ILE A 65 7.59 8.66 10.03
C ILE A 65 8.44 7.38 9.98
N CYS A 66 8.85 6.84 11.13
CA CYS A 66 9.61 5.58 11.20
C CYS A 66 8.84 4.42 10.57
N TRP A 67 7.54 4.30 10.89
CA TRP A 67 6.66 3.30 10.30
C TRP A 67 6.58 3.45 8.76
N ALA A 68 6.41 4.67 8.27
CA ALA A 68 6.35 4.95 6.83
C ALA A 68 7.65 4.56 6.12
N MET A 69 8.80 4.90 6.70
CA MET A 69 10.12 4.53 6.17
C MET A 69 10.30 3.01 6.11
N GLN A 70 9.99 2.30 7.19
CA GLN A 70 10.10 0.83 7.24
C GLN A 70 9.18 0.17 6.22
N ARG A 71 7.95 0.66 6.08
CA ARG A 71 6.99 0.11 5.13
C ARG A 71 7.43 0.35 3.69
N LEU A 72 7.88 1.55 3.35
CA LEU A 72 8.43 1.85 2.01
C LEU A 72 9.63 0.96 1.69
N TRP A 73 10.52 0.75 2.66
CA TRP A 73 11.65 -0.17 2.49
C TRP A 73 11.20 -1.60 2.24
N MET A 74 10.24 -2.11 3.03
CA MET A 74 9.69 -3.45 2.88
C MET A 74 9.03 -3.66 1.50
N GLN A 75 8.22 -2.70 1.05
CA GLN A 75 7.58 -2.76 -0.26
C GLN A 75 8.59 -2.76 -1.40
N LYS A 76 9.66 -1.98 -1.27
CA LYS A 76 10.79 -2.01 -2.22
C LYS A 76 11.46 -3.38 -2.25
N GLN A 77 11.71 -4.01 -1.09
CA GLN A 77 12.30 -5.36 -1.05
C GLN A 77 11.38 -6.40 -1.69
N ASN A 78 10.08 -6.35 -1.40
CA ASN A 78 9.11 -7.24 -2.01
C ASN A 78 9.10 -7.09 -3.54
N GLY A 79 9.07 -5.85 -4.04
CA GLY A 79 9.09 -5.57 -5.47
C GLY A 79 10.35 -6.02 -6.20
N LEU A 80 11.49 -6.19 -5.51
CA LEU A 80 12.71 -6.75 -6.11
C LEU A 80 12.59 -8.25 -6.42
N SER A 81 11.69 -8.96 -5.72
CA SER A 81 11.46 -10.39 -5.92
C SER A 81 10.45 -10.71 -7.03
N TRP A 82 9.77 -9.69 -7.56
CA TRP A 82 8.73 -9.88 -8.56
C TRP A 82 9.34 -10.15 -9.93
N ASP A 83 8.93 -11.26 -10.54
CA ASP A 83 9.16 -11.48 -11.96
C ASP A 83 8.28 -10.46 -12.69
N LEU A 84 8.91 -9.59 -13.49
CA LEU A 84 8.25 -8.40 -14.02
C LEU A 84 7.26 -8.75 -15.14
N ASP A 85 6.67 -9.93 -15.19
CA ASP A 85 5.69 -10.32 -16.21
C ASP A 85 4.29 -9.75 -15.90
N ILE A 86 4.24 -8.43 -15.75
CA ILE A 86 3.04 -7.65 -15.45
C ILE A 86 2.67 -6.77 -16.66
N CYS A 87 1.38 -6.43 -16.75
CA CYS A 87 0.83 -5.59 -17.81
C CYS A 87 1.63 -4.28 -17.98
N PRO A 88 1.95 -3.85 -19.22
CA PRO A 88 2.77 -2.65 -19.46
C PRO A 88 2.24 -1.36 -18.83
N SER A 89 0.92 -1.22 -18.64
CA SER A 89 0.33 -0.06 -17.95
C SER A 89 0.70 -0.04 -16.48
N ILE A 90 0.51 -1.15 -15.77
CA ILE A 90 0.84 -1.31 -14.35
C ILE A 90 2.34 -1.13 -14.13
N ARG A 91 3.16 -1.69 -15.02
CA ARG A 91 4.61 -1.48 -14.99
C ARG A 91 4.98 0.01 -15.04
N ARG A 92 4.34 0.79 -15.91
CA ARG A 92 4.60 2.23 -16.05
C ARG A 92 4.23 2.96 -14.76
N GLU A 93 3.06 2.66 -14.20
CA GLU A 93 2.62 3.25 -12.94
C GLU A 93 3.56 2.92 -11.77
N ILE A 94 4.03 1.68 -11.67
CA ILE A 94 5.04 1.29 -10.68
C ILE A 94 6.34 2.10 -10.85
N GLU A 95 6.77 2.36 -12.08
CA GLU A 95 7.99 3.13 -12.33
C GLU A 95 7.82 4.60 -11.94
N ASP A 96 6.67 5.20 -12.24
CA ASP A 96 6.34 6.57 -11.81
C ASP A 96 6.29 6.67 -10.27
N LEU A 97 5.71 5.66 -9.60
CA LEU A 97 5.66 5.57 -8.13
C LEU A 97 7.06 5.39 -7.52
N LYS A 98 7.98 4.67 -8.17
CA LYS A 98 9.36 4.53 -7.69
C LYS A 98 10.11 5.85 -7.69
N GLU A 99 9.89 6.71 -8.68
CA GLU A 99 10.52 8.05 -8.70
C GLU A 99 10.00 8.91 -7.54
N LEU A 100 8.68 8.91 -7.30
CA LEU A 100 8.09 9.57 -6.12
C LEU A 100 8.65 9.00 -4.82
N GLN A 101 8.78 7.67 -4.71
CA GLN A 101 9.36 7.01 -3.54
C GLN A 101 10.79 7.47 -3.28
N ARG A 102 11.63 7.65 -4.31
CA ARG A 102 13.01 8.16 -4.16
C ARG A 102 13.02 9.57 -3.61
N LEU A 103 12.16 10.46 -4.12
CA LEU A 103 12.05 11.83 -3.63
C LEU A 103 11.63 11.88 -2.16
N VAL A 104 10.63 11.10 -1.78
CA VAL A 104 10.18 10.99 -0.38
C VAL A 104 11.29 10.44 0.51
N THR A 105 12.00 9.40 0.07
CA THR A 105 13.11 8.82 0.83
C THR A 105 14.23 9.84 1.06
N LEU A 106 14.61 10.61 0.02
CA LEU A 106 15.61 11.67 0.14
C LEU A 106 15.16 12.76 1.12
N SER A 107 13.89 13.20 1.04
CA SER A 107 13.33 14.19 1.95
C SER A 107 13.38 13.72 3.41
N LEU A 108 13.01 12.46 3.67
CA LEU A 108 13.03 11.88 5.02
C LEU A 108 14.47 11.74 5.56
N VAL A 109 15.43 11.36 4.72
CA VAL A 109 16.85 11.28 5.11
C VAL A 109 17.42 12.67 5.43
N ILE A 110 17.09 13.69 4.63
CA ILE A 110 17.52 15.08 4.89
C ILE A 110 16.92 15.57 6.20
N HIS A 111 15.61 15.36 6.43
CA HIS A 111 14.97 15.78 7.68
C HIS A 111 15.56 15.06 8.90
N TRP A 112 15.83 13.76 8.78
CA TRP A 112 16.50 13.00 9.84
C TRP A 112 17.91 13.52 10.11
N PHE A 113 18.68 13.82 9.07
CA PHE A 113 20.02 14.40 9.20
C PHE A 113 19.97 15.75 9.91
N ILE A 114 19.05 16.64 9.51
CA ILE A 114 18.85 17.95 10.15
C ILE A 114 18.49 17.79 11.62
N MET A 115 17.51 16.93 11.95
CA MET A 115 17.16 16.66 13.35
C MET A 115 18.38 16.16 14.13
N VAL A 116 19.09 15.15 13.63
CA VAL A 116 20.27 14.61 14.32
C VAL A 116 21.36 15.68 14.51
N THR A 117 21.62 16.51 13.50
CA THR A 117 22.61 17.60 13.63
C THR A 117 22.16 18.68 14.61
N ASP A 118 20.88 19.05 14.61
CA ASP A 118 20.35 20.07 15.51
C ASP A 118 20.30 19.56 16.96
N TYR A 119 19.94 18.29 17.18
CA TYR A 119 19.97 17.68 18.52
C TYR A 119 21.41 17.49 19.05
N LEU A 120 22.38 17.20 18.18
CA LEU A 120 23.79 17.07 18.57
C LEU A 120 24.51 18.42 18.77
N LEU A 121 24.00 19.51 18.19
CA LEU A 121 24.56 20.87 18.36
C LEU A 121 24.01 21.59 19.61
N VAL A 122 22.95 21.07 20.22
CA VAL A 122 22.30 21.62 21.43
C VAL A 122 22.84 20.97 22.73
N TYR A 123 23.76 20.00 22.62
CA TYR A 123 24.55 19.42 23.71
C TYR A 123 26.05 19.56 23.47
#